data_AF-A0A226X0Q1-F1
#
_entry.id   AF-A0A226X0Q1-F1
#
_cell.length_a   1.000
_cell.length_b   1.000
_cell.length_c   1.000
_cell.angle_alpha   90.00
_cell.angle_beta   90.00
_cell.angle_gamma   90.00
#
_symmetry.space_group_name_H-M   'P 1'
#
loop_
_entity.id
_entity.type
_entity.pdbx_description
1 polymer ?
#
loop_
_entity_poly.entity_id
_entity_poly.type
_entity_poly.pdbx_seq_one_letter_code
_entity_poly.pdbx_strand_id
1 'polypeptide(L)'
;MNSEAFLRTLRAGLAGLSRQEIEEIIADYEAHFAEARASGRSEAEVVEALGDPTRLARELRAETGLRRFEAHRSVGNLITAMLALAGLAAVDIFFLMPLLLVVAALALGLGIGLAALGAVGVHMIFTVVFFAHGGSFVGGVVRFVVGIGLIACLVVGGSLLLLGLGAGVRMLGRYMRLHYHLLEPGQDRQQASREDMSTQKWNVSKRPALFVVAGSTVAIALLALGSSLAGSHRDGDPSWWPKGGWRCGPSWFDRVPASGVNAANPASTSPASVTFPFEANNRLDIDLPASVTYQPGPKAEATVTGDSTLVSHVRIADGRLGFDSGLGCSPVTHLSVRLTAPSIATWAIRGNSDLVLSGIEQQKLQLRITGSGHVVASGAVQVVALNVAGSGEAQLQGLSARSAEIVVHGSGEVQVAAQDSADIAIRGSGVVKLHGHPAQLHSAISGSGRIENTP
;
A
#
# COMPACT_ATOMS: atom_id res chain seq x y z
N MET A 1 -29.18 -74.33 -33.58
CA MET A 1 -30.23 -73.59 -32.87
C MET A 1 -31.23 -73.10 -33.90
N ASN A 2 -32.55 -73.19 -33.67
CA ASN A 2 -33.56 -72.70 -34.61
C ASN A 2 -33.82 -71.20 -34.41
N SER A 3 -34.48 -70.56 -35.38
CA SER A 3 -34.78 -69.11 -35.37
C SER A 3 -35.55 -68.68 -34.11
N GLU A 4 -36.53 -69.47 -33.67
CA GLU A 4 -37.36 -69.18 -32.50
C GLU A 4 -36.55 -69.19 -31.18
N ALA A 5 -35.63 -70.15 -31.00
CA ALA A 5 -34.76 -70.18 -29.82
C ALA A 5 -33.74 -69.03 -29.82
N PHE A 6 -33.26 -68.62 -31.00
CA PHE A 6 -32.37 -67.46 -31.13
C PHE A 6 -33.06 -66.17 -30.68
N LEU A 7 -34.25 -65.88 -31.23
CA LEU A 7 -35.01 -64.68 -30.91
C LEU A 7 -35.44 -64.62 -29.44
N ARG A 8 -35.80 -65.76 -28.85
CA ARG A 8 -36.13 -65.85 -27.42
C ARG A 8 -34.93 -65.48 -26.54
N THR A 9 -33.73 -65.95 -26.89
CA THR A 9 -32.49 -65.67 -26.16
C THR A 9 -32.05 -64.21 -26.34
N LEU A 10 -32.15 -63.67 -27.57
CA LEU A 10 -31.89 -62.26 -27.87
C LEU A 10 -32.82 -61.34 -27.06
N ARG A 11 -34.13 -61.64 -27.04
CA ARG A 11 -35.13 -60.88 -26.26
C ARG A 11 -34.83 -60.86 -24.77
N ALA A 12 -34.41 -61.99 -24.21
CA ALA A 12 -33.99 -62.07 -22.81
C ALA A 12 -32.72 -61.25 -22.54
N GLY A 13 -31.76 -61.24 -23.47
CA GLY A 13 -30.52 -60.44 -23.35
C GLY A 13 -30.73 -58.93 -23.47
N LEU A 14 -31.79 -58.48 -24.13
CA LEU A 14 -32.17 -57.06 -24.27
C LEU A 14 -32.92 -56.50 -23.04
N ALA A 15 -33.08 -57.30 -21.97
CA ALA A 15 -33.73 -56.89 -20.73
C ALA A 15 -33.04 -55.63 -20.13
N GLY A 16 -33.77 -54.51 -20.11
CA GLY A 16 -33.27 -53.19 -19.68
C GLY A 16 -33.50 -52.08 -20.70
N LEU A 17 -33.81 -52.43 -21.96
CA LEU A 17 -34.36 -51.48 -22.93
C LEU A 17 -35.88 -51.34 -22.73
N SER A 18 -36.48 -50.29 -23.28
CA SER A 18 -37.94 -50.10 -23.22
C SER A 18 -38.64 -51.17 -24.03
N ARG A 19 -39.89 -51.47 -23.66
CA ARG A 19 -40.68 -52.51 -24.34
C ARG A 19 -40.81 -52.27 -25.85
N GLN A 20 -40.94 -51.01 -26.24
CA GLN A 20 -41.05 -50.61 -27.65
C GLN A 20 -39.76 -50.87 -28.43
N GLU A 21 -38.60 -50.49 -27.87
CA GLU A 21 -37.29 -50.74 -28.50
C GLU A 21 -37.00 -52.24 -28.64
N ILE A 22 -37.37 -53.04 -27.63
CA ILE A 22 -37.20 -54.49 -27.69
C ILE A 22 -38.08 -55.08 -28.79
N GLU A 23 -39.34 -54.63 -28.91
CA GLU A 23 -40.26 -55.10 -29.94
C GLU A 23 -39.78 -54.72 -31.35
N GLU A 24 -39.24 -53.51 -31.54
CA GLU A 24 -38.67 -53.03 -32.80
C GLU A 24 -37.44 -53.84 -33.23
N ILE A 25 -36.46 -54.01 -32.34
CA ILE A 25 -35.25 -54.79 -32.62
C ILE A 25 -35.62 -56.24 -32.96
N ILE A 26 -36.54 -56.85 -32.21
CA ILE A 26 -36.94 -58.24 -32.49
C ILE A 26 -37.67 -58.35 -33.83
N ALA A 27 -38.52 -57.39 -34.19
CA ALA A 27 -39.22 -57.38 -35.46
C ALA A 27 -38.25 -57.32 -36.66
N ASP A 28 -37.15 -56.55 -36.55
CA ASP A 28 -36.13 -56.46 -37.60
C ASP A 28 -35.42 -57.79 -37.84
N TYR A 29 -35.02 -58.49 -36.78
CA TYR A 29 -34.39 -59.81 -36.91
C TYR A 29 -35.39 -60.88 -37.35
N GLU A 30 -36.65 -60.81 -36.91
CA GLU A 30 -37.74 -61.67 -37.42
C GLU A 30 -37.91 -61.52 -38.93
N ALA A 31 -37.90 -60.28 -39.43
CA ALA A 31 -37.93 -59.99 -40.86
C ALA A 31 -36.71 -60.56 -41.59
N HIS A 32 -35.52 -60.44 -41.01
CA HIS A 32 -34.28 -60.97 -41.59
C HIS A 32 -34.31 -62.50 -41.72
N PHE A 33 -34.80 -63.22 -40.70
CA PHE A 33 -34.99 -64.68 -40.78
C PHE A 33 -36.09 -65.08 -41.78
N ALA A 34 -37.13 -64.26 -41.96
CA ALA A 34 -38.17 -64.52 -42.96
C ALA A 34 -37.63 -64.35 -44.39
N GLU A 35 -36.83 -63.32 -44.64
CA GLU A 35 -36.19 -63.06 -45.93
C GLU A 35 -35.18 -64.16 -46.29
N ALA A 36 -34.35 -64.59 -45.33
CA ALA A 36 -33.40 -65.66 -45.55
C ALA A 36 -34.09 -66.99 -45.93
N ARG A 37 -35.25 -67.30 -45.32
CA ARG A 37 -36.08 -68.46 -45.69
C ARG A 37 -36.64 -68.33 -47.10
N ALA A 38 -37.08 -67.14 -47.51
CA ALA A 38 -37.57 -66.88 -48.86
C ALA A 38 -36.46 -67.03 -49.92
N SER A 39 -35.21 -66.70 -49.58
CA SER A 39 -34.04 -66.90 -50.46
C SER A 39 -33.49 -68.33 -50.48
N GLY A 40 -34.13 -69.28 -49.78
CA GLY A 40 -33.69 -70.68 -49.72
C GLY A 40 -32.48 -70.93 -48.82
N ARG A 41 -32.07 -69.98 -47.97
CA ARG A 41 -31.01 -70.18 -46.98
C ARG A 41 -31.56 -70.90 -45.76
N SER A 42 -30.78 -71.83 -45.21
CA SER A 42 -31.21 -72.59 -44.03
C SER A 42 -31.12 -71.73 -42.77
N GLU A 43 -32.04 -71.92 -41.80
CA GLU A 43 -32.01 -71.17 -40.54
C GLU A 43 -30.69 -71.34 -39.77
N ALA A 44 -30.07 -72.53 -39.88
CA ALA A 44 -28.80 -72.83 -39.23
C ALA A 44 -27.66 -71.94 -39.76
N GLU A 45 -27.64 -71.69 -41.07
CA GLU A 45 -26.64 -70.84 -41.73
C GLU A 45 -26.79 -69.36 -41.31
N VAL A 46 -28.03 -68.90 -41.14
CA VAL A 46 -28.31 -67.52 -40.69
C VAL A 46 -27.91 -67.33 -39.23
N VAL A 47 -28.19 -68.31 -38.37
CA VAL A 47 -27.77 -68.28 -36.96
C VAL A 47 -26.23 -68.31 -36.84
N GLU A 48 -25.55 -69.10 -37.68
CA GLU A 48 -24.08 -69.13 -37.71
C GLU A 48 -23.50 -67.78 -38.15
N ALA A 49 -24.13 -67.11 -39.13
CA ALA A 49 -23.72 -65.78 -39.58
C ALA A 49 -23.95 -64.68 -38.53
N LEU A 50 -25.04 -64.77 -37.75
CA LEU A 50 -25.37 -63.80 -36.70
C LEU A 50 -24.59 -64.03 -35.39
N GLY A 51 -24.07 -65.24 -35.17
CA GLY A 51 -23.24 -65.58 -34.02
C GLY A 51 -24.02 -65.81 -32.72
N ASP A 52 -23.40 -65.50 -31.58
CA ASP A 52 -23.98 -65.74 -30.25
C ASP A 52 -25.03 -64.65 -29.89
N PRO A 53 -26.31 -65.02 -29.68
CA PRO A 53 -27.39 -64.06 -29.39
C PRO A 53 -27.19 -63.29 -28.09
N THR A 54 -26.48 -63.85 -27.10
CA THR A 54 -26.23 -63.15 -25.83
C THR A 54 -25.19 -62.03 -25.98
N ARG A 55 -24.18 -62.26 -26.83
CA ARG A 55 -23.16 -61.26 -27.16
C ARG A 55 -23.78 -60.14 -28.01
N LEU A 56 -24.61 -60.49 -28.99
CA LEU A 56 -25.34 -59.54 -29.83
C LEU A 56 -26.26 -58.65 -28.99
N ALA A 57 -27.00 -59.22 -28.04
CA ALA A 57 -27.86 -58.46 -27.14
C ALA A 57 -27.08 -57.41 -26.31
N ARG A 58 -25.88 -57.76 -25.85
CA ARG A 58 -25.01 -56.86 -25.08
C ARG A 58 -24.47 -55.71 -25.94
N GLU A 59 -24.15 -55.98 -27.20
CA GLU A 59 -23.70 -54.99 -28.16
C GLU A 59 -24.81 -54.00 -28.52
N LEU A 60 -25.99 -54.49 -28.89
CA LEU A 60 -27.16 -53.66 -29.17
C LEU A 60 -27.56 -52.79 -27.97
N ARG A 61 -27.54 -53.36 -26.75
CA ARG A 61 -27.80 -52.58 -25.53
C ARG A 61 -26.77 -51.46 -25.31
N ALA A 62 -25.50 -51.72 -25.61
CA ALA A 62 -24.46 -50.70 -25.48
C ALA A 62 -24.66 -49.57 -26.50
N GLU A 63 -25.01 -49.90 -27.74
CA GLU A 63 -25.28 -48.92 -28.81
C GLU A 63 -26.51 -48.07 -28.51
N THR A 64 -27.64 -48.69 -28.14
CA THR A 64 -28.88 -47.98 -27.79
C THR A 64 -28.72 -47.13 -26.53
N GLY A 65 -27.92 -47.59 -25.55
CA GLY A 65 -27.58 -46.84 -24.35
C GLY A 65 -26.78 -45.57 -24.65
N LEU A 66 -25.83 -45.65 -25.59
CA LEU A 66 -25.03 -44.49 -26.02
C LEU A 66 -25.88 -43.46 -26.77
N ARG A 67 -26.77 -43.91 -27.68
CA ARG A 67 -27.71 -43.01 -28.39
C ARG A 67 -28.67 -42.29 -27.44
N ARG A 68 -29.13 -42.96 -26.36
CA ARG A 68 -29.95 -42.33 -25.31
C ARG A 68 -29.20 -41.26 -24.54
N PHE A 69 -27.92 -41.48 -24.27
CA PHE A 69 -27.04 -40.52 -23.61
C PHE A 69 -26.77 -39.30 -24.50
N GLU A 70 -26.62 -39.49 -25.81
CA GLU A 70 -26.47 -38.40 -26.78
C GLU A 70 -27.77 -37.62 -27.00
N ALA A 71 -28.92 -38.30 -27.04
CA ALA A 71 -30.22 -37.67 -27.27
C ALA A 71 -30.73 -36.83 -26.08
N HIS A 72 -30.25 -37.08 -24.85
CA HIS A 72 -30.67 -36.37 -23.64
C HIS A 72 -29.50 -35.77 -22.86
N ARG A 73 -28.65 -34.95 -23.50
CA ARG A 73 -27.89 -33.94 -22.75
C ARG A 73 -28.91 -32.99 -22.09
N SER A 74 -29.07 -33.08 -20.77
CA SER A 74 -29.95 -32.23 -19.97
C SER A 74 -29.70 -30.74 -20.27
N VAL A 75 -30.57 -30.16 -21.10
CA VAL A 75 -30.50 -28.75 -21.52
C VAL A 75 -30.59 -27.81 -20.32
N GLY A 76 -31.26 -28.23 -19.24
CA GLY A 76 -31.35 -27.47 -17.98
C GLY A 76 -30.01 -27.32 -17.25
N ASN A 77 -29.18 -28.37 -17.20
CA ASN A 77 -27.84 -28.28 -16.61
C ASN A 77 -26.88 -27.47 -17.50
N LEU A 78 -27.07 -27.52 -18.83
CA LEU A 78 -26.30 -26.71 -19.79
C LEU A 78 -26.62 -25.21 -19.64
N ILE A 79 -27.91 -24.85 -19.54
CA ILE A 79 -28.34 -23.46 -19.35
C ILE A 79 -27.83 -22.91 -18.02
N THR A 80 -27.89 -23.71 -16.95
CA THR A 80 -27.38 -23.31 -15.62
C THR A 80 -25.86 -23.09 -15.64
N ALA A 81 -25.11 -23.96 -16.32
CA ALA A 81 -23.67 -23.81 -16.50
C ALA A 81 -23.33 -22.58 -17.37
N MET A 82 -24.09 -22.31 -18.44
CA MET A 82 -23.91 -21.12 -19.26
C MET A 82 -24.23 -19.82 -18.49
N LEU A 83 -25.30 -19.80 -17.69
CA LEU A 83 -25.63 -18.67 -16.82
C LEU A 83 -24.56 -18.45 -15.75
N ALA A 84 -24.01 -19.51 -15.17
CA ALA A 84 -22.92 -19.41 -14.20
C ALA A 84 -21.64 -18.84 -14.83
N LEU A 85 -21.27 -19.31 -16.04
CA LEU A 85 -20.13 -18.78 -16.80
C LEU A 85 -20.34 -17.33 -17.24
N ALA A 86 -21.54 -16.99 -17.74
CA ALA A 86 -21.90 -15.63 -18.10
C ALA A 86 -21.88 -14.69 -16.88
N GLY A 87 -22.35 -15.17 -15.72
CA GLY A 87 -22.28 -14.46 -14.45
C GLY A 87 -20.85 -14.20 -14.00
N LEU A 88 -19.96 -15.19 -14.11
CA LEU A 88 -18.54 -15.04 -13.77
C LEU A 88 -17.85 -14.01 -14.68
N ALA A 89 -18.09 -14.08 -16.00
CA ALA A 89 -17.57 -13.09 -16.95
C ALA A 89 -18.12 -11.69 -16.69
N ALA A 90 -19.39 -11.57 -16.31
CA ALA A 90 -20.02 -10.30 -15.97
C ALA A 90 -19.42 -9.67 -14.70
N VAL A 91 -19.14 -10.49 -13.68
CA VAL A 91 -18.45 -10.05 -12.45
C VAL A 91 -17.05 -9.55 -12.79
N ASP A 92 -16.28 -10.32 -13.57
CA ASP A 92 -14.94 -9.91 -13.99
C ASP A 92 -14.96 -8.59 -14.76
N ILE A 93 -15.88 -8.40 -15.72
CA ILE A 93 -16.04 -7.14 -16.47
C ILE A 93 -16.43 -6.00 -15.52
N PHE A 94 -17.38 -6.23 -14.61
CA PHE A 94 -17.89 -5.21 -13.71
C PHE A 94 -16.83 -4.71 -12.72
N PHE A 95 -15.93 -5.57 -12.25
CA PHE A 95 -14.86 -5.18 -11.32
C PHE A 95 -13.56 -4.75 -12.03
N LEU A 96 -13.17 -5.43 -13.11
CA LEU A 96 -11.89 -5.19 -13.78
C LEU A 96 -11.91 -3.92 -14.64
N MET A 97 -13.03 -3.61 -15.31
CA MET A 97 -13.15 -2.42 -16.16
C MET A 97 -12.98 -1.10 -15.39
N PRO A 98 -13.70 -0.83 -14.28
CA PRO A 98 -13.50 0.40 -13.51
C PRO A 98 -12.11 0.47 -12.87
N LEU A 99 -11.55 -0.67 -12.43
CA LEU A 99 -10.17 -0.72 -11.92
C LEU A 99 -9.17 -0.30 -13.00
N LEU A 100 -9.32 -0.81 -14.22
CA LEU A 100 -8.45 -0.45 -15.36
C LEU A 100 -8.60 1.03 -15.72
N LEU A 101 -9.81 1.58 -15.67
CA LEU A 101 -10.08 3.00 -15.88
C LEU A 101 -9.38 3.87 -14.83
N VAL A 102 -9.43 3.48 -13.55
CA VAL A 102 -8.71 4.19 -12.47
C VAL A 102 -7.20 4.13 -12.70
N VAL A 103 -6.64 2.97 -13.02
CA VAL A 103 -5.20 2.82 -13.31
C VAL A 103 -4.79 3.66 -14.52
N ALA A 104 -5.60 3.68 -15.58
CA ALA A 104 -5.35 4.49 -16.77
C ALA A 104 -5.41 6.00 -16.45
N ALA A 105 -6.39 6.45 -15.66
CA ALA A 105 -6.51 7.84 -15.24
C ALA A 105 -5.33 8.28 -14.36
N LEU A 106 -4.89 7.43 -13.42
CA LEU A 106 -3.70 7.68 -12.59
C LEU A 106 -2.42 7.76 -13.43
N ALA A 107 -2.24 6.84 -14.37
CA ALA A 107 -1.08 6.84 -15.28
C ALA A 107 -1.06 8.09 -16.16
N LEU A 108 -2.22 8.50 -16.70
CA LEU A 108 -2.37 9.71 -17.49
C LEU A 108 -2.10 10.97 -16.65
N GLY A 109 -2.65 11.05 -15.44
CA GLY A 109 -2.40 12.15 -14.51
C GLY A 109 -0.92 12.27 -14.13
N LEU A 110 -0.25 11.16 -13.81
CA LEU A 110 1.18 11.15 -13.53
C LEU A 110 2.01 11.57 -14.77
N GLY A 111 1.62 11.10 -15.95
CA GLY A 111 2.25 11.49 -17.21
C GLY A 111 2.14 12.99 -17.49
N ILE A 112 0.95 13.58 -17.33
CA ILE A 112 0.74 15.03 -17.48
C ILE A 112 1.56 15.80 -16.45
N GLY A 113 1.55 15.37 -15.18
CA GLY A 113 2.33 16.02 -14.12
C GLY A 113 3.83 16.02 -14.39
N LEU A 114 4.38 14.90 -14.87
CA LEU A 114 5.77 14.79 -15.26
C LEU A 114 6.09 15.69 -16.46
N ALA A 115 5.24 15.73 -17.48
CA ALA A 115 5.42 16.57 -18.66
C ALA A 115 5.42 18.07 -18.29
N ALA A 116 4.50 18.49 -17.43
CA ALA A 116 4.45 19.86 -16.91
C ALA A 116 5.72 20.22 -16.11
N LEU A 117 6.22 19.30 -15.28
CA LEU A 117 7.46 19.47 -14.53
C LEU A 117 8.66 19.67 -15.47
N GLY A 118 8.77 18.86 -16.52
CA GLY A 118 9.80 19.01 -17.54
C GLY A 118 9.68 20.33 -18.30
N ALA A 119 8.47 20.78 -18.64
CA ALA A 119 8.24 22.06 -19.29
C ALA A 119 8.70 23.25 -18.42
N VAL A 120 8.45 23.20 -17.11
CA VAL A 120 8.98 24.21 -16.16
C VAL A 120 10.51 24.17 -16.13
N GLY A 121 11.11 22.99 -16.12
CA GLY A 121 12.58 22.83 -16.17
C GLY A 121 13.20 23.43 -17.43
N VAL A 122 12.60 23.16 -18.61
CA VAL A 122 13.02 23.73 -19.89
C VAL A 122 12.88 25.25 -19.88
N HIS A 123 11.75 25.78 -19.38
CA HIS A 123 11.53 27.21 -19.27
C HIS A 123 12.58 27.89 -18.37
N MET A 124 12.91 27.29 -17.23
CA MET A 124 13.96 27.80 -16.34
C MET A 124 15.32 27.87 -17.04
N ILE A 125 15.73 26.81 -17.75
CA ILE A 125 16.99 26.82 -18.51
C ILE A 125 16.95 27.88 -19.60
N PHE A 126 15.86 27.98 -20.35
CA PHE A 126 15.70 28.94 -21.43
C PHE A 126 15.83 30.39 -20.94
N THR A 127 15.22 30.74 -19.81
CA THR A 127 15.33 32.09 -19.24
C THR A 127 16.77 32.45 -18.84
N VAL A 128 17.54 31.49 -18.32
CA VAL A 128 18.95 31.70 -17.97
C VAL A 128 19.80 31.88 -19.22
N VAL A 129 19.58 31.08 -20.26
CA VAL A 129 20.40 31.13 -21.49
C VAL A 129 20.13 32.38 -22.33
N PHE A 130 18.87 32.81 -22.46
CA PHE A 130 18.51 33.87 -23.41
C PHE A 130 18.30 35.25 -22.78
N PHE A 131 17.94 35.33 -21.49
CA PHE A 131 17.49 36.58 -20.87
C PHE A 131 18.32 37.01 -19.64
N ALA A 132 19.37 36.26 -19.27
CA ALA A 132 20.19 36.59 -18.10
C ALA A 132 21.22 37.72 -18.38
N HIS A 133 20.75 38.96 -18.48
CA HIS A 133 21.61 40.15 -18.56
C HIS A 133 21.52 41.08 -17.33
N GLY A 134 20.84 40.67 -16.23
CA GLY A 134 20.60 41.56 -15.07
C GLY A 134 20.51 40.93 -13.67
N GLY A 135 20.94 39.67 -13.49
CA GLY A 135 20.90 38.97 -12.20
C GLY A 135 22.28 38.56 -11.69
N SER A 136 22.39 38.14 -10.42
CA SER A 136 23.64 37.59 -9.88
C SER A 136 24.01 36.29 -10.60
N PHE A 137 25.31 36.12 -10.91
CA PHE A 137 25.84 34.92 -11.57
C PHE A 137 25.44 33.63 -10.82
N VAL A 138 25.53 33.65 -9.49
CA VAL A 138 25.14 32.53 -8.61
C VAL A 138 23.67 32.16 -8.80
N GLY A 139 22.77 33.15 -8.90
CA GLY A 139 21.34 32.90 -9.13
C GLY A 139 21.04 32.23 -10.47
N GLY A 140 21.81 32.58 -11.51
CA GLY A 140 21.73 31.92 -12.82
C GLY A 140 22.13 30.45 -12.76
N VAL A 141 23.25 30.14 -12.08
CA VAL A 141 23.74 28.76 -11.91
C VAL A 141 22.73 27.91 -11.16
N VAL A 142 22.15 28.41 -10.07
CA VAL A 142 21.13 27.68 -9.29
C VAL A 142 19.91 27.34 -10.15
N ARG A 143 19.36 28.32 -10.87
CA ARG A 143 18.18 28.09 -11.75
C ARG A 143 18.47 27.10 -12.86
N PHE A 144 19.69 27.12 -13.42
CA PHE A 144 20.12 26.17 -14.44
C PHE A 144 20.19 24.73 -13.89
N VAL A 145 20.80 24.55 -12.72
CA VAL A 145 20.90 23.23 -12.07
C VAL A 145 19.53 22.68 -11.69
N VAL A 146 18.64 23.52 -11.13
CA VAL A 146 17.25 23.14 -10.83
C VAL A 146 16.52 22.73 -12.10
N GLY A 147 16.67 23.50 -13.18
CA GLY A 147 16.07 23.17 -14.48
C GLY A 147 16.48 21.80 -15.02
N ILE A 148 17.78 21.46 -14.94
CA ILE A 148 18.29 20.13 -15.34
C ILE A 148 17.67 19.04 -14.45
N GLY A 149 17.60 19.26 -13.14
CA GLY A 149 17.00 18.32 -12.20
C GLY A 149 15.54 18.00 -12.52
N LEU A 150 14.75 19.01 -12.90
CA LEU A 150 13.34 18.85 -13.30
C LEU A 150 13.18 18.05 -14.60
N ILE A 151 14.05 18.29 -15.59
CA ILE A 151 14.07 17.52 -16.83
C ILE A 151 14.49 16.06 -16.57
N ALA A 152 15.48 15.84 -15.71
CA ALA A 152 15.89 14.50 -15.31
C ALA A 152 14.75 13.72 -14.62
N CYS A 153 13.95 14.39 -13.78
CA CYS A 153 12.75 13.80 -13.18
C CYS A 153 11.72 13.36 -14.23
N LEU A 154 11.48 14.16 -15.27
CA LEU A 154 10.61 13.77 -16.39
C LEU A 154 11.14 12.51 -17.08
N VAL A 155 12.43 12.45 -17.39
CA VAL A 155 13.02 11.31 -18.12
C VAL A 155 12.97 10.04 -17.27
N VAL A 156 13.41 10.11 -16.01
CA VAL A 156 13.44 8.95 -15.10
C VAL A 156 12.03 8.52 -14.71
N GLY A 157 11.19 9.47 -14.30
CA GLY A 157 9.80 9.21 -13.93
C GLY A 157 8.98 8.70 -15.10
N GLY A 158 9.16 9.27 -16.30
CA GLY A 158 8.51 8.82 -17.52
C GLY A 158 8.93 7.41 -17.91
N SER A 159 10.23 7.09 -17.82
CA SER A 159 10.74 5.74 -18.07
C SER A 159 10.14 4.72 -17.10
N LEU A 160 10.06 5.05 -15.81
CA LEU A 160 9.47 4.19 -14.78
C LEU A 160 7.97 3.98 -14.99
N LEU A 161 7.23 5.04 -15.36
CA LEU A 161 5.82 4.97 -15.69
C LEU A 161 5.58 4.03 -16.89
N LEU A 162 6.37 4.17 -17.96
CA LEU A 162 6.27 3.31 -19.14
C LEU A 162 6.59 1.84 -18.80
N LEU A 163 7.59 1.58 -17.96
CA LEU A 163 7.89 0.23 -17.48
C LEU A 163 6.76 -0.35 -16.64
N GLY A 164 6.18 0.44 -15.74
CA GLY A 164 5.02 0.06 -14.93
C GLY A 164 3.81 -0.28 -15.79
N LEU A 165 3.49 0.57 -16.77
CA LEU A 165 2.41 0.34 -17.73
C LEU A 165 2.65 -0.93 -18.55
N GLY A 166 3.88 -1.13 -19.05
CA GLY A 166 4.26 -2.34 -19.79
C GLY A 166 4.24 -3.61 -18.92
N ALA A 167 4.53 -3.53 -17.63
CA ALA A 167 4.34 -4.64 -16.69
C ALA A 167 2.85 -4.93 -16.47
N GLY A 168 2.03 -3.89 -16.30
CA GLY A 168 0.58 -3.99 -16.16
C GLY A 168 -0.08 -4.67 -17.37
N VAL A 169 0.26 -4.23 -18.59
CA VAL A 169 -0.26 -4.85 -19.84
C VAL A 169 0.15 -6.33 -19.92
N ARG A 170 1.38 -6.69 -19.56
CA ARG A 170 1.83 -8.09 -19.54
C ARG A 170 1.08 -8.93 -18.51
N MET A 171 0.82 -8.38 -17.34
CA MET A 171 0.04 -9.04 -16.28
C MET A 171 -1.41 -9.26 -16.72
N LEU A 172 -2.04 -8.24 -17.32
CA LEU A 172 -3.39 -8.34 -17.89
C LEU A 172 -3.45 -9.39 -19.01
N GLY A 173 -2.45 -9.42 -19.89
CA GLY A 173 -2.37 -10.45 -20.94
C GLY A 173 -2.16 -11.87 -20.38
N ARG A 174 -1.49 -12.01 -19.23
CA ARG A 174 -1.33 -13.29 -18.54
C ARG A 174 -2.64 -13.72 -17.87
N TYR A 175 -3.36 -12.78 -17.27
CA TYR A 175 -4.70 -12.99 -16.71
C TYR A 175 -5.70 -13.44 -17.78
N MET A 176 -5.79 -12.71 -18.90
CA MET A 176 -6.67 -13.06 -20.02
C MET A 176 -6.36 -14.44 -20.59
N ARG A 177 -5.08 -14.79 -20.77
CA ARG A 177 -4.68 -16.12 -21.23
C ARG A 177 -5.07 -17.22 -20.25
N LEU A 178 -4.84 -17.04 -18.95
CA LEU A 178 -5.22 -18.02 -17.93
C LEU A 178 -6.74 -18.25 -17.93
N HIS A 179 -7.51 -17.18 -18.07
CA HIS A 179 -8.97 -17.23 -18.07
C HIS A 179 -9.54 -17.85 -19.36
N TYR A 180 -8.96 -17.56 -20.53
CA TYR A 180 -9.35 -18.20 -21.78
C TYR A 180 -8.97 -19.68 -21.85
N HIS A 181 -7.84 -20.09 -21.25
CA HIS A 181 -7.41 -21.49 -21.24
C HIS A 181 -8.39 -22.42 -20.49
N LEU A 182 -9.17 -21.88 -19.57
CA LEU A 182 -10.19 -22.62 -18.81
C LEU A 182 -11.50 -22.80 -19.60
N LEU A 183 -11.70 -22.03 -20.68
CA LEU A 183 -12.93 -22.04 -21.48
C LEU A 183 -12.88 -23.02 -22.67
N GLU A 184 -11.69 -23.50 -23.08
CA GLU A 184 -11.52 -24.51 -24.14
C GLU A 184 -10.66 -25.70 -23.68
N PRO A 185 -11.22 -26.72 -22.99
CA PRO A 185 -10.46 -27.91 -22.59
C PRO A 185 -10.38 -28.96 -23.72
N GLY A 186 -10.10 -28.56 -24.97
CA GLY A 186 -10.41 -29.42 -26.12
C GLY A 186 -9.60 -29.38 -27.41
N GLN A 187 -8.49 -28.63 -27.54
CA GLN A 187 -7.73 -28.62 -28.82
C GLN A 187 -6.21 -28.83 -28.71
N ASP A 188 -5.62 -28.81 -27.51
CA ASP A 188 -4.15 -28.86 -27.35
C ASP A 188 -3.48 -30.19 -27.75
N ARG A 189 -4.24 -31.28 -27.90
CA ARG A 189 -3.66 -32.59 -28.27
C ARG A 189 -3.29 -32.74 -29.75
N GLN A 190 -3.87 -31.95 -30.66
CA GLN A 190 -3.57 -32.08 -32.10
C GLN A 190 -2.55 -31.05 -32.60
N GLN A 191 -2.41 -29.90 -31.95
CA GLN A 191 -1.46 -28.84 -32.34
C GLN A 191 -0.04 -29.07 -31.81
N ALA A 192 0.12 -29.67 -30.63
CA ALA A 192 1.43 -30.01 -30.06
C ALA A 192 2.26 -30.96 -30.93
N SER A 193 1.61 -31.81 -31.73
CA SER A 193 2.27 -32.70 -32.70
C SER A 193 2.67 -32.04 -34.03
N ARG A 194 2.27 -30.78 -34.28
CA ARG A 194 2.52 -30.08 -35.57
C ARG A 194 3.49 -28.90 -35.47
N GLU A 195 3.69 -28.33 -34.29
CA GLU A 195 4.60 -27.19 -34.08
C GLU A 195 6.04 -27.58 -33.71
N ASP A 196 6.29 -28.82 -33.26
CA ASP A 196 7.63 -29.28 -32.84
C ASP A 196 8.63 -29.40 -34.02
N MET A 197 8.20 -29.09 -35.25
CA MET A 197 9.02 -29.20 -36.46
C MET A 197 9.35 -27.85 -37.14
N SER A 198 8.84 -26.70 -36.67
CA SER A 198 8.96 -25.44 -37.43
C SER A 198 9.59 -24.23 -36.73
N THR A 199 9.87 -24.25 -35.43
CA THR A 199 10.44 -23.06 -34.74
C THR A 199 11.70 -23.34 -33.93
N GLN A 200 12.70 -23.95 -34.56
CA GLN A 200 14.10 -23.85 -34.13
C GLN A 200 14.78 -22.69 -34.87
N LYS A 201 14.41 -21.46 -34.54
CA LYS A 201 15.22 -20.25 -34.81
C LYS A 201 14.60 -19.06 -34.08
N TRP A 202 15.47 -18.29 -33.43
CA TRP A 202 15.26 -16.98 -32.80
C TRP A 202 14.69 -16.93 -31.36
N ASN A 203 15.59 -16.70 -30.40
CA ASN A 203 15.70 -15.41 -29.71
C ASN A 203 16.95 -15.37 -28.81
N VAL A 204 17.91 -14.49 -29.09
CA VAL A 204 17.97 -13.04 -28.83
C VAL A 204 18.61 -12.73 -27.49
N SER A 205 19.58 -11.83 -27.63
CA SER A 205 20.52 -11.29 -26.66
C SER A 205 19.92 -11.03 -25.29
N LYS A 206 20.60 -11.62 -24.30
CA LYS A 206 20.63 -11.10 -22.94
C LYS A 206 21.12 -9.65 -22.97
N ARG A 207 20.48 -8.82 -22.12
CA ARG A 207 20.92 -7.52 -21.55
C ARG A 207 20.41 -6.27 -22.27
N PRO A 208 19.45 -5.58 -21.63
CA PRO A 208 19.74 -4.23 -21.15
C PRO A 208 19.17 -4.02 -19.74
N ALA A 209 19.79 -4.67 -18.74
CA ALA A 209 19.45 -4.44 -17.32
C ALA A 209 20.58 -3.74 -16.55
N LEU A 210 21.75 -3.53 -17.17
CA LEU A 210 22.95 -3.07 -16.47
C LEU A 210 23.20 -1.55 -16.55
N PHE A 211 22.55 -0.82 -17.45
CA PHE A 211 22.79 0.63 -17.60
C PHE A 211 21.85 1.53 -16.81
N VAL A 212 20.77 1.00 -16.24
CA VAL A 212 19.78 1.82 -15.50
C VAL A 212 20.19 2.01 -14.03
N VAL A 213 20.88 1.05 -13.42
CA VAL A 213 21.25 1.10 -11.99
C VAL A 213 22.33 2.17 -11.72
N ALA A 214 23.20 2.47 -12.69
CA ALA A 214 24.24 3.50 -12.55
C ALA A 214 23.70 4.93 -12.71
N GLY A 215 22.58 5.13 -13.42
CA GLY A 215 21.95 6.45 -13.57
C GLY A 215 21.07 6.83 -12.36
N SER A 216 20.46 5.83 -11.71
CA SER A 216 19.59 6.05 -10.55
C SER A 216 20.33 6.57 -9.32
N THR A 217 21.58 6.17 -9.09
CA THR A 217 22.36 6.64 -7.93
C THR A 217 22.79 8.09 -8.06
N VAL A 218 23.12 8.55 -9.27
CA VAL A 218 23.50 9.96 -9.54
C VAL A 218 22.29 10.89 -9.49
N ALA A 219 21.13 10.45 -9.99
CA ALA A 219 19.89 11.24 -9.94
C ALA A 219 19.34 11.39 -8.51
N ILE A 220 19.42 10.33 -7.69
CA ILE A 220 19.01 10.39 -6.26
C ILE A 220 19.97 11.26 -5.46
N ALA A 221 21.28 11.24 -5.74
CA ALA A 221 22.25 12.12 -5.09
C ALA A 221 22.04 13.61 -5.43
N LEU A 222 21.72 13.92 -6.70
CA LEU A 222 21.44 15.30 -7.13
C LEU A 222 20.06 15.80 -6.66
N LEU A 223 19.05 14.93 -6.57
CA LEU A 223 17.76 15.25 -5.95
C LEU A 223 17.88 15.43 -4.43
N ALA A 224 18.71 14.67 -3.73
CA ALA A 224 18.94 14.86 -2.29
C ALA A 224 19.67 16.19 -1.98
N LEU A 225 20.60 16.61 -2.86
CA LEU A 225 21.27 17.91 -2.77
C LEU A 225 20.33 19.08 -3.13
N GLY A 226 19.40 18.90 -4.08
CA GLY A 226 18.39 19.92 -4.42
C GLY A 226 17.22 20.01 -3.44
N SER A 227 16.81 18.90 -2.82
CA SER A 227 15.68 18.85 -1.88
C SER A 227 15.99 19.45 -0.51
N SER A 228 17.27 19.65 -0.19
CA SER A 228 17.68 20.31 1.06
C SER A 228 17.54 21.84 1.03
N LEU A 229 17.15 22.43 -0.10
CA LEU A 229 17.03 23.90 -0.27
C LEU A 229 15.68 24.37 -0.83
N ALA A 230 14.72 23.48 -1.10
CA ALA A 230 13.44 23.84 -1.70
C ALA A 230 12.25 23.22 -0.94
N GLY A 231 11.76 23.95 0.06
CA GLY A 231 10.48 23.65 0.70
C GLY A 231 9.34 23.75 -0.32
N SER A 232 8.72 22.62 -0.64
CA SER A 232 7.63 22.57 -1.61
C SER A 232 6.28 22.59 -0.91
N HIS A 233 5.56 23.68 -1.12
CA HIS A 233 4.15 23.86 -0.78
C HIS A 233 3.31 23.19 -1.87
N ARG A 234 2.43 22.24 -1.51
CA ARG A 234 1.31 21.81 -2.36
C ARG A 234 0.05 21.73 -1.51
N ASP A 235 -0.89 22.58 -1.88
CA ASP A 235 -2.22 22.70 -1.31
C ASP A 235 -3.17 21.67 -1.92
N GLY A 236 -4.08 21.17 -1.07
CA GLY A 236 -5.22 20.34 -1.48
C GLY A 236 -5.32 19.05 -0.67
N ASP A 237 -6.04 19.08 0.47
CA ASP A 237 -6.76 17.92 1.06
C ASP A 237 -7.46 18.28 2.41
N PRO A 238 -8.48 17.50 2.87
CA PRO A 238 -9.79 17.99 3.35
C PRO A 238 -9.90 18.44 4.81
N SER A 239 -11.06 19.04 5.15
CA SER A 239 -11.32 20.03 6.20
C SER A 239 -11.52 19.57 7.65
N TRP A 240 -11.14 18.35 8.05
CA TRP A 240 -11.47 17.83 9.39
C TRP A 240 -10.27 17.36 10.25
N TRP A 241 -9.03 17.63 9.84
CA TRP A 241 -7.81 17.34 10.62
C TRP A 241 -7.02 18.62 10.94
N PRO A 242 -6.55 18.87 12.19
CA PRO A 242 -5.69 20.01 12.46
C PRO A 242 -4.32 19.81 11.79
N LYS A 243 -4.10 20.53 10.68
CA LYS A 243 -2.82 20.59 9.97
C LYS A 243 -1.81 21.39 10.79
N GLY A 244 -0.80 20.72 11.31
CA GLY A 244 0.30 21.33 12.06
C GLY A 244 1.59 20.55 11.87
N GLY A 245 2.03 20.41 10.62
CA GLY A 245 3.41 20.09 10.28
C GLY A 245 4.15 21.39 9.96
N TRP A 246 5.46 21.39 10.17
CA TRP A 246 6.36 22.55 10.05
C TRP A 246 6.20 23.25 8.70
N ARG A 247 5.42 24.34 8.69
CA ARG A 247 5.34 25.27 7.58
C ARG A 247 6.21 26.47 7.93
N CYS A 248 7.31 26.63 7.21
CA CYS A 248 8.02 27.90 7.17
C CYS A 248 7.13 28.89 6.42
N GLY A 249 6.39 29.70 7.18
CA GLY A 249 5.42 30.69 6.75
C GLY A 249 5.09 31.60 7.93
N PRO A 250 4.41 32.74 7.72
CA PRO A 250 4.19 33.76 8.74
C PRO A 250 3.78 33.15 10.08
N SER A 251 4.53 33.48 11.13
CA SER A 251 4.23 33.02 12.48
C SER A 251 2.87 33.58 12.91
N TRP A 252 2.17 32.84 13.77
CA TRP A 252 0.82 33.21 14.20
C TRP A 252 0.75 34.51 15.05
N PHE A 253 1.91 35.10 15.38
CA PHE A 253 2.05 36.39 16.06
C PHE A 253 1.69 37.61 15.18
N ASP A 254 1.37 37.44 13.89
CA ASP A 254 0.99 38.51 12.94
C ASP A 254 -0.32 39.28 13.29
N ARG A 255 -0.86 39.13 14.51
CA ARG A 255 -2.04 39.89 15.00
C ARG A 255 -1.74 40.85 16.16
N VAL A 256 -0.50 41.25 16.36
CA VAL A 256 -0.15 42.37 17.24
C VAL A 256 0.64 43.40 16.42
N PRO A 257 0.26 44.70 16.41
CA PRO A 257 0.99 45.69 15.64
C PRO A 257 2.35 45.96 16.31
N ALA A 258 3.40 45.32 15.82
CA ALA A 258 4.76 45.66 16.21
C ALA A 258 5.21 46.90 15.44
N SER A 259 5.28 48.03 16.15
CA SER A 259 5.96 49.25 15.73
C SER A 259 7.42 48.97 15.39
N GLY A 260 7.87 49.49 14.25
CA GLY A 260 9.13 49.13 13.62
C GLY A 260 10.39 49.47 14.41
N VAL A 261 11.42 48.66 14.16
CA VAL A 261 12.83 49.03 14.31
C VAL A 261 13.61 48.32 13.21
N ASN A 262 14.39 49.07 12.45
CA ASN A 262 15.40 48.54 11.52
C ASN A 262 16.61 48.05 12.34
N ALA A 263 17.15 46.87 12.03
CA ALA A 263 18.49 46.46 12.46
C ALA A 263 19.10 45.60 11.33
N ALA A 264 20.11 46.06 10.60
CA ALA A 264 21.51 46.26 11.00
C ALA A 264 22.20 44.96 11.46
N ASN A 265 23.24 44.60 10.71
CA ASN A 265 24.29 43.60 11.00
C ASN A 265 24.66 43.58 12.50
N PRO A 266 24.97 42.43 13.15
CA PRO A 266 26.40 42.13 13.38
C PRO A 266 26.79 40.67 13.74
N ALA A 267 28.11 40.46 13.78
CA ALA A 267 28.81 39.38 14.46
C ALA A 267 28.78 39.50 16.01
N SER A 268 29.19 38.41 16.68
CA SER A 268 29.52 38.22 18.11
C SER A 268 28.50 37.43 18.96
N THR A 269 28.76 36.13 19.15
CA THR A 269 27.93 35.23 19.95
C THR A 269 28.55 34.99 21.33
N SER A 270 28.14 35.81 22.29
CA SER A 270 28.12 35.39 23.71
C SER A 270 26.74 34.78 23.99
N PRO A 271 26.61 33.67 24.74
CA PRO A 271 25.30 33.09 25.02
C PRO A 271 24.47 34.07 25.84
N ALA A 272 23.40 34.59 25.25
CA ALA A 272 22.41 35.37 25.97
C ALA A 272 21.44 34.42 26.68
N SER A 273 21.11 34.74 27.92
CA SER A 273 20.08 34.04 28.70
C SER A 273 18.97 35.03 29.02
N VAL A 274 17.75 34.72 28.60
CA VAL A 274 16.56 35.54 28.90
C VAL A 274 15.59 34.67 29.70
N THR A 275 15.16 35.19 30.84
CA THR A 275 14.12 34.56 31.64
C THR A 275 12.86 35.40 31.57
N PHE A 276 11.73 34.77 31.27
CA PHE A 276 10.43 35.42 31.23
C PHE A 276 9.36 34.53 31.90
N PRO A 277 8.38 35.14 32.58
CA PRO A 277 7.23 34.41 33.09
C PRO A 277 6.31 34.02 31.94
N PHE A 278 5.54 32.94 32.12
CA PHE A 278 4.50 32.54 31.17
C PHE A 278 3.24 32.08 31.90
N GLU A 279 2.11 32.06 31.20
CA GLU A 279 0.87 31.53 31.75
C GLU A 279 0.91 29.99 31.72
N ALA A 280 0.97 29.38 32.92
CA ALA A 280 0.94 27.93 33.06
C ALA A 280 -0.47 27.39 32.78
N ASN A 281 -0.64 26.95 31.54
CA ASN A 281 -1.84 26.27 31.09
C ASN A 281 -1.65 24.76 31.26
N ASN A 282 -2.73 23.98 31.21
CA ASN A 282 -2.64 22.51 31.28
C ASN A 282 -2.01 21.86 30.02
N ARG A 283 -1.60 22.67 29.05
CA ARG A 283 -1.02 22.24 27.77
C ARG A 283 0.17 23.12 27.40
N LEU A 284 1.26 22.50 26.97
CA LEU A 284 2.38 23.18 26.32
C LEU A 284 2.75 22.48 25.01
N ASP A 285 2.92 23.29 23.96
CA ASP A 285 3.20 22.86 22.60
C ASP A 285 4.55 23.44 22.15
N ILE A 286 5.52 22.57 21.85
CA ILE A 286 6.88 22.93 21.48
C ILE A 286 6.96 22.95 19.96
N ASP A 287 7.11 24.15 19.41
CA ASP A 287 7.08 24.43 17.97
C ASP A 287 8.32 25.21 17.52
N LEU A 288 9.47 24.89 18.14
CA LEU A 288 10.76 25.43 17.79
C LEU A 288 11.85 24.37 17.98
N PRO A 289 12.92 24.39 17.16
CA PRO A 289 13.99 23.41 17.23
C PRO A 289 14.89 23.74 18.41
N ALA A 290 14.68 23.09 19.54
CA ALA A 290 15.45 23.29 20.76
C ALA A 290 15.48 22.04 21.64
N SER A 291 16.42 22.05 22.57
CA SER A 291 16.42 21.14 23.72
C SER A 291 15.65 21.79 24.87
N VAL A 292 14.52 21.21 25.23
CA VAL A 292 13.62 21.70 26.28
C VAL A 292 13.72 20.78 27.49
N THR A 293 14.02 21.36 28.65
CA THR A 293 14.02 20.64 29.94
C THR A 293 12.93 21.23 30.83
N TYR A 294 12.07 20.39 31.38
CA TYR A 294 11.02 20.79 32.33
C TYR A 294 11.20 20.13 33.68
N GLN A 295 11.01 20.93 34.73
CA GLN A 295 10.92 20.45 36.10
C GLN A 295 9.73 21.13 36.81
N PRO A 296 8.92 20.38 37.58
CA PRO A 296 7.83 20.98 38.34
C PRO A 296 8.35 22.02 39.35
N GLY A 297 7.63 23.14 39.47
CA GLY A 297 7.95 24.17 40.45
C GLY A 297 6.79 25.15 40.69
N PRO A 298 6.88 25.98 41.73
CA PRO A 298 5.77 26.82 42.18
C PRO A 298 5.48 28.01 41.25
N LYS A 299 6.43 28.38 40.39
CA LYS A 299 6.34 29.53 39.48
C LYS A 299 6.51 29.08 38.04
N ALA A 300 5.71 29.68 37.16
CA ALA A 300 5.75 29.46 35.72
C ALA A 300 6.77 30.40 35.07
N GLU A 301 7.98 29.89 34.85
CA GLU A 301 9.12 30.64 34.33
C GLU A 301 9.83 29.83 33.24
N ALA A 302 10.24 30.52 32.17
CA ALA A 302 11.00 29.97 31.08
C ALA A 302 12.33 30.71 30.97
N THR A 303 13.44 29.97 31.03
CA THR A 303 14.79 30.49 30.81
C THR A 303 15.29 29.95 29.48
N VAL A 304 15.50 30.85 28.52
CA VAL A 304 15.99 30.53 27.18
C VAL A 304 17.44 30.96 27.08
N THR A 305 18.31 30.05 26.66
CA THR A 305 19.75 30.29 26.49
C THR A 305 20.18 29.95 25.08
N GLY A 306 20.92 30.86 24.42
CA GLY A 306 21.38 30.68 23.05
C GLY A 306 21.95 31.96 22.44
N ASP A 307 21.93 32.04 21.11
CA ASP A 307 22.31 33.24 20.38
C ASP A 307 21.37 34.42 20.73
N SER A 308 21.93 35.57 21.10
CA SER A 308 21.16 36.78 21.45
C SER A 308 20.13 37.22 20.41
N THR A 309 20.44 36.99 19.13
CA THR A 309 19.54 37.32 18.01
C THR A 309 18.34 36.39 17.96
N LEU A 310 18.46 35.14 18.42
CA LEU A 310 17.39 34.15 18.44
C LEU A 310 16.59 34.19 19.74
N VAL A 311 17.29 34.32 20.88
CA VAL A 311 16.68 34.31 22.21
C VAL A 311 15.68 35.45 22.37
N SER A 312 15.97 36.63 21.80
CA SER A 312 15.08 37.79 21.83
C SER A 312 13.73 37.54 21.12
N HIS A 313 13.65 36.55 20.24
CA HIS A 313 12.45 36.19 19.49
C HIS A 313 11.70 34.99 20.09
N VAL A 314 12.21 34.31 21.11
CA VAL A 314 11.48 33.18 21.72
C VAL A 314 10.40 33.69 22.66
N ARG A 315 9.17 33.19 22.49
CA ARG A 315 8.01 33.52 23.32
C ARG A 315 7.18 32.28 23.65
N ILE A 316 6.50 32.33 24.79
CA ILE A 316 5.42 31.40 25.14
C ILE A 316 4.12 32.20 25.21
N ALA A 317 3.16 31.85 24.37
CA ALA A 317 1.81 32.40 24.41
C ALA A 317 0.79 31.34 23.99
N ASP A 318 -0.41 31.37 24.57
CA ASP A 318 -1.49 30.39 24.34
C ASP A 318 -1.06 28.90 24.51
N GLY A 319 -0.13 28.64 25.43
CA GLY A 319 0.42 27.30 25.64
C GLY A 319 1.26 26.80 24.46
N ARG A 320 1.84 27.68 23.64
CA ARG A 320 2.79 27.36 22.56
C ARG A 320 4.11 28.08 22.77
N LEU A 321 5.21 27.34 22.68
CA LEU A 321 6.58 27.83 22.70
C LEU A 321 7.09 27.91 21.25
N GLY A 322 7.38 29.12 20.77
CA GLY A 322 7.78 29.37 19.39
C GLY A 322 8.58 30.67 19.22
N PHE A 323 8.95 30.98 17.97
CA PHE A 323 9.50 32.29 17.61
C PHE A 323 8.37 33.29 17.33
N ASP A 324 8.55 34.55 17.76
CA ASP A 324 7.64 35.67 17.52
C ASP A 324 7.81 36.34 16.15
N SER A 325 8.93 36.07 15.48
CA SER A 325 9.24 36.55 14.15
C SER A 325 9.43 35.38 13.18
N GLY A 326 9.13 35.64 11.91
CA GLY A 326 9.50 34.77 10.80
C GLY A 326 11.02 34.82 10.58
N LEU A 327 11.79 34.29 11.52
CA LEU A 327 13.18 33.96 11.29
C LEU A 327 13.19 32.99 10.10
N GLY A 328 13.62 33.50 8.94
CA GLY A 328 13.85 32.69 7.75
C GLY A 328 14.70 31.48 8.11
N CYS A 329 14.60 30.40 7.32
CA CYS A 329 15.22 29.08 7.51
C CYS A 329 16.77 29.11 7.60
N SER A 330 17.31 29.87 8.53
CA SER A 330 18.70 29.89 8.92
C SER A 330 18.91 28.67 9.81
N PRO A 331 20.05 27.97 9.69
CA PRO A 331 20.38 26.88 10.60
C PRO A 331 20.42 27.43 12.03
N VAL A 332 19.34 27.19 12.78
CA VAL A 332 19.18 27.64 14.16
C VAL A 332 20.23 26.91 14.98
N THR A 333 21.13 27.66 15.62
CA THR A 333 22.10 27.11 16.57
C THR A 333 21.39 26.46 17.76
N HIS A 334 22.09 25.61 18.51
CA HIS A 334 21.51 24.89 19.66
C HIS A 334 20.91 25.86 20.69
N LEU A 335 19.58 25.97 20.71
CA LEU A 335 18.83 26.72 21.69
C LEU A 335 18.43 25.79 22.84
N SER A 336 18.64 26.23 24.08
CA SER A 336 18.27 25.49 25.28
C SER A 336 17.19 26.23 26.04
N VAL A 337 16.09 25.55 26.34
CA VAL A 337 14.97 26.11 27.11
C VAL A 337 14.80 25.31 28.39
N ARG A 338 14.92 25.99 29.54
CA ARG A 338 14.58 25.43 30.85
C ARG A 338 13.23 26.00 31.28
N LEU A 339 12.28 25.11 31.52
CA LEU A 339 10.93 25.44 31.95
C LEU A 339 10.71 24.98 33.38
N THR A 340 10.13 25.86 34.18
CA THR A 340 9.60 25.53 35.51
C THR A 340 8.17 25.99 35.56
N ALA A 341 7.24 25.15 35.99
CA ALA A 341 5.83 25.51 36.21
C ALA A 341 5.13 24.46 37.07
N PRO A 342 3.93 24.76 37.60
CA PRO A 342 3.06 23.74 38.17
C PRO A 342 2.76 22.61 37.17
N SER A 343 2.14 21.52 37.63
CA SER A 343 1.90 20.30 36.83
C SER A 343 1.21 20.60 35.48
N ILE A 344 1.89 20.28 34.37
CA ILE A 344 1.36 20.36 33.01
C ILE A 344 0.99 18.96 32.53
N ALA A 345 -0.30 18.72 32.26
CA ALA A 345 -0.75 17.38 31.84
C ALA A 345 -0.44 17.07 30.38
N THR A 346 -0.52 18.04 29.46
CA THR A 346 -0.45 17.80 28.02
C THR A 346 0.77 18.44 27.39
N TRP A 347 1.60 17.64 26.73
CA TRP A 347 2.77 18.09 25.97
C TRP A 347 2.63 17.69 24.52
N ALA A 348 2.89 18.62 23.62
CA ALA A 348 2.98 18.35 22.19
C ALA A 348 4.35 18.81 21.69
N ILE A 349 5.00 17.98 20.89
CA ILE A 349 6.27 18.26 20.25
C ILE A 349 6.07 18.15 18.77
N ARG A 350 6.49 19.17 18.04
CA ARG A 350 6.52 19.14 16.59
C ARG A 350 7.96 19.12 16.12
N GLY A 351 8.22 18.42 15.01
CA GLY A 351 9.46 18.52 14.25
C GLY A 351 10.62 17.80 14.89
N ASN A 352 11.73 18.52 15.04
CA ASN A 352 12.99 18.02 15.58
C ASN A 352 13.35 18.82 16.83
N SER A 353 12.75 18.41 17.96
CA SER A 353 12.98 19.02 19.27
C SER A 353 13.12 17.91 20.29
N ASP A 354 13.93 18.18 21.31
CA ASP A 354 14.15 17.27 22.43
C ASP A 354 13.38 17.77 23.64
N LEU A 355 12.68 16.88 24.34
CA LEU A 355 11.97 17.20 25.58
C LEU A 355 12.43 16.26 26.69
N VAL A 356 12.91 16.85 27.79
CA VAL A 356 13.26 16.14 29.01
C VAL A 356 12.32 16.58 30.13
N LEU A 357 11.47 15.67 30.59
CA LEU A 357 10.58 15.86 31.74
C LEU A 357 11.18 15.16 32.96
N SER A 358 11.55 15.92 33.98
CA SER A 358 12.24 15.40 35.16
C SER A 358 11.42 15.55 36.43
N GLY A 359 11.20 14.45 37.14
CA GLY A 359 10.54 14.45 38.45
C GLY A 359 9.06 14.84 38.40
N ILE A 360 8.34 14.40 37.37
CA ILE A 360 6.91 14.71 37.23
C ILE A 360 6.05 13.83 38.14
N GLU A 361 5.11 14.43 38.85
CA GLU A 361 4.15 13.74 39.73
C GLU A 361 2.74 14.24 39.44
N GLN A 362 1.94 13.45 38.73
CA GLN A 362 0.60 13.88 38.29
C GLN A 362 -0.32 12.70 37.96
N GLN A 363 -1.63 12.95 37.96
CA GLN A 363 -2.63 11.93 37.64
C GLN A 363 -2.52 11.45 36.19
N LYS A 364 -2.33 12.37 35.24
CA LYS A 364 -2.31 12.06 33.82
C LYS A 364 -1.20 12.80 33.12
N LEU A 365 -0.46 12.10 32.26
CA LEU A 365 0.49 12.68 31.33
C LEU A 365 0.09 12.32 29.90
N GLN A 366 -0.14 13.33 29.06
CA GLN A 366 -0.42 13.18 27.64
C GLN A 366 0.75 13.72 26.84
N LEU A 367 1.38 12.87 26.04
CA LEU A 367 2.49 13.21 25.17
C LEU A 367 2.07 13.02 23.72
N ARG A 368 2.36 14.00 22.88
CA ARG A 368 2.17 13.92 21.42
C ARG A 368 3.45 14.29 20.72
N ILE A 369 3.98 13.37 19.92
CA ILE A 369 5.17 13.58 19.12
C ILE A 369 4.76 13.57 17.64
N THR A 370 4.98 14.66 16.93
CA THR A 370 4.74 14.77 15.49
C THR A 370 6.06 15.11 14.79
N GLY A 371 6.70 14.15 14.14
CA GLY A 371 7.99 14.34 13.47
C GLY A 371 9.05 13.33 13.93
N SER A 372 10.24 13.84 14.25
CA SER A 372 11.43 13.05 14.61
C SER A 372 11.99 13.41 16.00
N GLY A 373 11.22 14.13 16.81
CA GLY A 373 11.64 14.56 18.14
C GLY A 373 11.87 13.42 19.12
N HIS A 374 12.66 13.70 20.15
CA HIS A 374 13.03 12.78 21.21
C HIS A 374 12.42 13.21 22.55
N VAL A 375 11.85 12.27 23.30
CA VAL A 375 11.26 12.55 24.61
C VAL A 375 11.83 11.64 25.66
N VAL A 376 12.33 12.22 26.75
CA VAL A 376 12.71 11.50 27.96
C VAL A 376 11.82 11.97 29.09
N ALA A 377 11.22 11.05 29.84
CA ALA A 377 10.40 11.40 30.99
C ALA A 377 10.71 10.51 32.21
N SER A 378 10.70 11.12 33.40
CA SER A 378 10.93 10.42 34.67
C SER A 378 10.05 10.97 35.80
N GLY A 379 9.63 10.09 36.72
CA GLY A 379 8.70 10.44 37.80
C GLY A 379 7.60 9.39 38.04
N ALA A 380 6.45 9.80 38.55
CA ALA A 380 5.32 8.93 38.86
C ALA A 380 4.00 9.48 38.30
N VAL A 381 3.27 8.64 37.57
CA VAL A 381 1.98 9.02 36.96
C VAL A 381 0.95 7.90 37.11
N GLN A 382 -0.35 8.23 37.18
CA GLN A 382 -1.36 7.16 37.14
C GLN A 382 -1.55 6.66 35.71
N VAL A 383 -1.74 7.58 34.77
CA VAL A 383 -1.96 7.26 33.34
C VAL A 383 -0.99 8.02 32.47
N VAL A 384 -0.25 7.30 31.63
CA VAL A 384 0.54 7.88 30.54
C VAL A 384 -0.12 7.57 29.20
N ALA A 385 -0.43 8.60 28.42
CA ALA A 385 -0.97 8.48 27.08
C ALA A 385 0.01 9.09 26.08
N LEU A 386 0.59 8.26 25.20
CA LEU A 386 1.55 8.68 24.18
C LEU A 386 0.97 8.47 22.79
N ASN A 387 1.05 9.51 21.95
CA ASN A 387 0.77 9.40 20.53
C ASN A 387 2.00 9.84 19.72
N VAL A 388 2.55 8.92 18.93
CA VAL A 388 3.69 9.17 18.05
C VAL A 388 3.21 9.14 16.61
N ALA A 389 3.46 10.21 15.86
CA ALA A 389 3.23 10.31 14.43
C ALA A 389 4.55 10.67 13.73
N GLY A 390 5.19 9.69 13.09
CA GLY A 390 6.47 9.85 12.39
C GLY A 390 7.52 8.84 12.83
N SER A 391 8.73 9.32 13.08
CA SER A 391 9.93 8.53 13.43
C SER A 391 10.53 8.93 14.78
N GLY A 392 9.78 9.65 15.61
CA GLY A 392 10.24 10.10 16.93
C GLY A 392 10.47 8.95 17.91
N GLU A 393 11.27 9.24 18.93
CA GLU A 393 11.64 8.29 19.99
C GLU A 393 11.12 8.77 21.34
N ALA A 394 10.59 7.87 22.16
CA ALA A 394 10.12 8.18 23.50
C ALA A 394 10.71 7.20 24.53
N GLN A 395 11.52 7.71 25.45
CA GLN A 395 12.11 7.00 26.58
C GLN A 395 11.34 7.35 27.86
N LEU A 396 10.31 6.57 28.14
CA LEU A 396 9.39 6.72 29.27
C LEU A 396 9.59 5.63 30.32
N GLN A 397 10.64 4.81 30.22
CA GLN A 397 10.94 3.76 31.20
C GLN A 397 11.25 4.31 32.60
N GLY A 398 11.65 5.59 32.69
CA GLY A 398 11.83 6.29 33.96
C GLY A 398 10.51 6.74 34.62
N LEU A 399 9.36 6.56 33.97
CA LEU A 399 8.05 6.85 34.54
C LEU A 399 7.45 5.61 35.20
N SER A 400 7.18 5.72 36.49
CA SER A 400 6.35 4.75 37.22
C SER A 400 4.88 5.02 36.90
N ALA A 401 4.38 4.42 35.80
CA ALA A 401 2.98 4.52 35.40
C ALA A 401 2.16 3.31 35.86
N ARG A 402 0.92 3.53 36.32
CA ARG A 402 -0.02 2.40 36.55
C ARG A 402 -0.60 1.88 35.23
N SER A 403 -1.06 2.79 34.39
CA SER A 403 -1.64 2.47 33.08
C SER A 403 -0.91 3.20 31.96
N ALA A 404 -0.65 2.49 30.85
CA ALA A 404 -0.05 3.05 29.65
C ALA A 404 -0.96 2.90 28.42
N GLU A 405 -1.23 4.00 27.72
CA GLU A 405 -1.95 4.04 26.46
C GLU A 405 -1.00 4.54 25.36
N ILE A 406 -0.52 3.65 24.51
CA ILE A 406 0.52 3.95 23.53
C ILE A 406 -0.03 3.76 22.11
N VAL A 407 0.03 4.81 21.30
CA VAL A 407 -0.35 4.76 19.89
C VAL A 407 0.81 5.22 19.02
N VAL A 408 1.33 4.34 18.18
CA VAL A 408 2.43 4.63 17.26
C VAL A 408 1.94 4.55 15.82
N HIS A 409 2.09 5.65 15.10
CA HIS A 409 1.84 5.79 13.67
C HIS A 409 3.16 6.09 12.95
N GLY A 410 3.75 5.09 12.29
CA GLY A 410 5.03 5.24 11.59
C GLY A 410 6.09 4.23 12.04
N SER A 411 7.32 4.72 12.25
CA SER A 411 8.52 3.89 12.50
C SER A 411 9.25 4.24 13.80
N GLY A 412 8.61 5.00 14.69
CA GLY A 412 9.20 5.40 15.97
C GLY A 412 9.44 4.26 16.96
N GLU A 413 10.32 4.50 17.92
CA GLU A 413 10.63 3.59 19.03
C GLU A 413 10.12 4.17 20.35
N VAL A 414 9.44 3.35 21.15
CA VAL A 414 8.90 3.75 22.45
C VAL A 414 9.35 2.77 23.52
N GLN A 415 9.90 3.29 24.62
CA GLN A 415 10.16 2.53 25.84
C GLN A 415 9.23 3.05 26.92
N VAL A 416 8.46 2.19 27.58
CA VAL A 416 7.49 2.60 28.62
C VAL A 416 7.41 1.55 29.71
N ALA A 417 7.22 1.97 30.96
CA ALA A 417 6.93 1.06 32.08
C ALA A 417 5.46 1.17 32.51
N ALA A 418 4.81 0.04 32.78
CA ALA A 418 3.42 0.00 33.27
C ALA A 418 3.21 -1.13 34.30
N GLN A 419 2.39 -0.89 35.33
CA GLN A 419 2.18 -1.83 36.45
C GLN A 419 0.84 -2.58 36.42
N ASP A 420 -0.25 -1.90 36.07
CA ASP A 420 -1.61 -2.46 36.14
C ASP A 420 -2.11 -2.82 34.75
N SER A 421 -2.01 -1.89 33.79
CA SER A 421 -2.50 -2.10 32.42
C SER A 421 -1.66 -1.42 31.35
N ALA A 422 -1.62 -2.03 30.16
CA ALA A 422 -1.01 -1.44 28.97
C ALA A 422 -1.90 -1.71 27.74
N ASP A 423 -2.27 -0.64 27.03
CA ASP A 423 -2.93 -0.69 25.73
C ASP A 423 -2.00 -0.10 24.67
N ILE A 424 -1.58 -0.93 23.72
CA ILE A 424 -0.55 -0.58 22.73
C ILE A 424 -1.07 -0.81 21.32
N ALA A 425 -1.23 0.26 20.55
CA ALA A 425 -1.61 0.21 19.15
C ALA A 425 -0.46 0.68 18.23
N ILE A 426 -0.01 -0.18 17.32
CA ILE A 426 1.06 0.14 16.35
C ILE A 426 0.49 0.07 14.94
N ARG A 427 0.61 1.17 14.19
CA ARG A 427 0.29 1.26 12.75
C ARG A 427 1.55 1.64 11.99
N GLY A 428 2.20 0.67 11.35
CA GLY A 428 3.47 0.84 10.65
C GLY A 428 4.53 -0.16 11.09
N SER A 429 5.75 0.31 11.28
CA SER A 429 6.95 -0.51 11.55
C SER A 429 7.63 -0.17 12.88
N GLY A 430 6.97 0.59 13.75
CA GLY A 430 7.52 1.01 15.04
C GLY A 430 7.72 -0.15 16.03
N VAL A 431 8.55 0.10 17.04
CA VAL A 431 8.89 -0.85 18.10
C VAL A 431 8.49 -0.27 19.46
N VAL A 432 7.81 -1.06 20.29
CA VAL A 432 7.47 -0.67 21.66
C VAL A 432 8.10 -1.65 22.64
N LYS A 433 9.04 -1.15 23.46
CA LYS A 433 9.64 -1.86 24.58
C LYS A 433 8.82 -1.57 25.84
N LEU A 434 8.09 -2.57 26.30
CA LEU A 434 7.31 -2.50 27.53
C LEU A 434 8.17 -3.04 28.67
N HIS A 435 8.34 -2.24 29.71
CA HIS A 435 9.04 -2.61 30.93
C HIS A 435 8.04 -2.99 32.03
N GLY A 436 8.31 -4.09 32.72
CA GLY A 436 7.47 -4.61 33.80
C GLY A 436 6.41 -5.61 33.34
N HIS A 437 5.49 -5.95 34.26
CA HIS A 437 4.52 -7.02 34.05
C HIS A 437 3.10 -6.51 34.38
N PRO A 438 2.46 -5.75 33.47
CA PRO A 438 1.10 -5.27 33.71
C PRO A 438 0.13 -6.45 33.81
N ALA A 439 -0.82 -6.36 34.74
CA ALA A 439 -1.85 -7.39 34.93
C ALA A 439 -2.74 -7.56 33.69
N GLN A 440 -2.92 -6.50 32.89
CA GLN A 440 -3.65 -6.54 31.62
C GLN A 440 -2.85 -5.90 30.49
N LEU A 441 -2.70 -6.62 29.37
CA LEU A 441 -2.03 -6.14 28.16
C LEU A 441 -2.96 -6.32 26.96
N HIS A 442 -3.33 -5.20 26.33
CA HIS A 442 -4.02 -5.15 25.05
C HIS A 442 -3.05 -4.65 23.98
N SER A 443 -3.02 -5.32 22.83
CA SER A 443 -2.15 -4.91 21.73
C SER A 443 -2.83 -5.07 20.38
N ALA A 444 -2.70 -4.06 19.52
CA ALA A 444 -3.18 -4.09 18.15
C ALA A 444 -2.07 -3.62 17.20
N ILE A 445 -1.57 -4.52 16.36
CA ILE A 445 -0.49 -4.23 15.42
C ILE A 445 -1.02 -4.35 13.99
N SER A 446 -0.88 -3.28 13.21
CA SER A 446 -1.22 -3.22 11.80
C SER A 446 0.02 -2.76 11.02
N GLY A 447 0.76 -3.71 10.45
CA GLY A 447 2.01 -3.48 9.74
C GLY A 447 3.08 -4.49 10.14
N SER A 448 4.34 -4.05 10.19
CA SER A 448 5.50 -4.87 10.52
C SER A 448 6.14 -4.55 11.88
N GLY A 449 5.47 -3.73 12.71
CA GLY A 449 5.94 -3.36 14.04
C GLY A 449 5.92 -4.51 15.04
N ARG A 450 6.57 -4.33 16.19
CA ARG A 450 6.62 -5.34 17.26
C ARG A 450 6.60 -4.74 18.66
N ILE A 451 6.15 -5.54 19.62
CA ILE A 451 6.22 -5.23 21.05
C ILE A 451 7.25 -6.17 21.69
N GLU A 452 8.19 -5.60 22.43
CA GLU A 452 9.23 -6.30 23.18
C GLU A 452 8.95 -6.16 24.66
N ASN A 453 8.71 -7.27 25.34
CA ASN A 453 8.56 -7.24 26.80
C ASN A 453 9.94 -7.38 27.45
N THR A 454 10.34 -6.36 28.20
CA THR A 454 11.60 -6.32 28.93
C THR A 454 11.28 -6.44 30.42
N PRO A 455 11.85 -7.43 31.12
CA PRO A 455 11.54 -7.68 32.53
C PRO A 455 11.92 -6.51 33.45
#